data_AF-A0A4Q0IVU6-F1
#
_entry.id   AF-A0A4Q0IVU6-F1
#
_cell.length_a   1.000
_cell.length_b   1.000
_cell.length_c   1.000
_cell.angle_alpha   90.00
_cell.angle_beta   90.00
_cell.angle_gamma   90.00
#
_symmetry.space_group_name_H-M   'P 1'
#
loop_
_entity.id
_entity.type
_entity.pdbx_description
1 polymer ?
#
loop_
_entity_poly.entity_id
_entity_poly.type
_entity_poly.pdbx_seq_one_letter_code
_entity_poly.pdbx_strand_id
1 'polypeptide(L)'
;MGTKIVQHNIFGEMEEIRTKKTRKEVFEDYDGFVNKFKPKLTTDDCYTPQYVYDVIRDWVDENVIPLEGKRVVRPFCPGGDYRNFDYSGDCFVLDNPPFSILAEIRDFYAEHNIGYFLFAPALTLFSRLGKNEDNVTFIVAAAKIVYENGAEVRTSFITNRIPGELRVTVRGDLFRRVKEATDRMEGMTKKRTAALCLSGACHKQRAA
;
A
#
# COMPACT_ATOMS: atom_id res chain seq x y z
N MET A 1 1.21 -36.98 -19.87
CA MET A 1 2.63 -37.13 -19.47
C MET A 1 3.37 -35.90 -19.97
N GLY A 2 3.69 -34.95 -19.08
CA GLY A 2 4.38 -33.72 -19.47
C GLY A 2 5.87 -33.96 -19.67
N THR A 3 6.43 -33.49 -20.79
CA THR A 3 7.85 -33.59 -21.10
C THR A 3 8.64 -32.76 -20.08
N LYS A 4 9.44 -33.43 -19.24
CA LYS A 4 10.35 -32.78 -18.29
C LYS A 4 11.55 -32.23 -19.07
N ILE A 5 11.68 -30.92 -19.12
CA ILE A 5 12.85 -30.25 -19.69
C ILE A 5 13.85 -30.06 -18.56
N VAL A 6 15.03 -30.66 -18.69
CA VAL A 6 16.10 -30.61 -17.68
C VAL A 6 17.25 -29.79 -18.25
N GLN A 7 17.79 -28.87 -17.46
CA GLN A 7 18.95 -28.08 -17.83
C GLN A 7 20.06 -28.27 -16.79
N HIS A 8 21.30 -28.37 -17.25
CA HIS A 8 22.45 -28.43 -16.35
C HIS A 8 22.79 -27.02 -15.84
N ASN A 9 22.93 -26.88 -14.53
CA ASN A 9 23.42 -25.64 -13.92
C ASN A 9 24.95 -25.50 -14.13
N ILE A 10 25.54 -24.39 -13.67
CA ILE A 10 26.95 -24.06 -13.96
C ILE A 10 27.94 -25.07 -13.37
N PHE A 11 27.49 -25.92 -12.44
CA PHE A 11 28.26 -26.97 -11.78
C PHE A 11 27.99 -28.37 -12.36
N GLY A 12 27.19 -28.45 -13.42
CA GLY A 12 26.86 -29.70 -14.12
C GLY A 12 25.69 -30.48 -13.51
N GLU A 13 25.05 -29.96 -12.46
CA GLU A 13 23.93 -30.63 -11.80
C GLU A 13 22.62 -30.42 -12.60
N MET A 14 21.79 -31.45 -12.64
CA MET A 14 20.51 -31.43 -13.35
C MET A 14 19.45 -30.69 -12.53
N GLU A 15 19.03 -29.51 -12.97
CA GLU A 15 17.92 -28.78 -12.37
C GLU A 15 16.65 -28.91 -13.21
N GLU A 16 15.53 -29.16 -12.52
CA GLU A 16 14.21 -29.27 -13.12
C GLU A 16 13.60 -27.87 -13.25
N ILE A 17 13.50 -27.33 -14.47
CA ILE A 17 12.97 -25.98 -14.69
C ILE A 17 11.45 -26.01 -14.56
N ARG A 18 10.92 -25.30 -13.56
CA ARG A 18 9.49 -25.05 -13.46
C ARG A 18 9.06 -24.10 -14.58
N THR A 19 8.60 -24.66 -15.70
CA THR A 19 8.10 -23.89 -16.83
C THR A 19 6.93 -23.00 -16.40
N LYS A 20 7.05 -21.68 -16.61
CA LYS A 20 5.93 -20.75 -16.43
C LYS A 20 4.86 -21.09 -17.46
N LYS A 21 3.64 -21.41 -16.99
CA LYS A 21 2.47 -21.61 -17.86
C LYS A 21 2.30 -20.42 -18.79
N THR A 22 2.08 -20.71 -20.07
CA THR A 22 1.82 -19.71 -21.11
C THR A 22 0.44 -19.06 -20.91
N ARG A 23 0.25 -17.86 -21.47
CA ARG A 23 -1.03 -17.13 -21.39
C ARG A 23 -2.22 -17.94 -21.93
N LYS A 24 -1.98 -18.84 -22.88
CA LYS A 24 -2.97 -19.73 -23.48
C LYS A 24 -3.36 -20.86 -22.52
N GLU A 25 -2.39 -21.51 -21.88
CA GLU A 25 -2.63 -22.57 -20.88
C GLU A 25 -3.38 -22.05 -19.64
N VAL A 26 -3.15 -20.81 -19.22
CA VAL A 26 -3.91 -20.18 -18.12
C VAL A 26 -5.35 -19.80 -18.54
N PHE A 27 -5.63 -19.72 -19.84
CA PHE A 27 -6.97 -19.42 -20.37
C PHE A 27 -7.81 -20.68 -20.56
N GLU A 28 -7.17 -21.81 -20.88
CA GLU A 28 -7.80 -23.12 -21.04
C GLU A 28 -7.97 -23.87 -19.70
N ASP A 29 -7.27 -23.41 -18.65
CA ASP A 29 -7.44 -23.85 -17.26
C ASP A 29 -8.65 -23.15 -16.63
N TYR A 30 -9.77 -23.87 -16.44
CA TYR A 30 -11.01 -23.33 -15.88
C TYR A 30 -10.81 -22.68 -14.51
N ASP A 31 -9.97 -23.27 -13.64
CA ASP A 31 -9.66 -22.68 -12.33
C ASP A 31 -8.81 -21.41 -12.49
N GLY A 32 -7.88 -21.39 -13.44
CA GLY A 32 -7.11 -20.20 -13.81
C GLY A 32 -7.96 -19.07 -14.41
N PHE A 33 -9.00 -19.42 -15.15
CA PHE A 33 -10.00 -18.50 -15.70
C PHE A 33 -10.90 -17.92 -14.61
N VAL A 34 -11.50 -18.76 -13.77
CA VAL A 34 -12.38 -18.34 -12.65
C VAL A 34 -11.62 -17.49 -11.64
N ASN A 35 -10.36 -17.81 -11.33
CA ASN A 35 -9.54 -17.01 -10.42
C ASN A 35 -9.26 -15.58 -10.92
N LYS A 36 -9.36 -15.29 -12.22
CA LYS A 36 -9.25 -13.91 -12.74
C LYS A 36 -10.48 -13.05 -12.44
N PHE A 37 -11.64 -13.68 -12.26
CA PHE A 37 -12.91 -13.01 -11.95
C PHE A 37 -13.19 -12.91 -10.45
N LYS A 38 -12.41 -13.61 -9.61
CA LYS A 38 -12.41 -13.32 -8.18
C LYS A 38 -12.03 -11.85 -8.00
N PRO A 39 -12.78 -11.07 -7.21
CA PRO A 39 -12.40 -9.71 -6.88
C PRO A 39 -10.96 -9.75 -6.38
N LYS A 40 -10.04 -9.13 -7.13
CA LYS A 40 -8.71 -8.90 -6.61
C LYS A 40 -8.91 -7.97 -5.44
N LEU A 41 -8.51 -8.38 -4.23
CA LEU A 41 -8.33 -7.45 -3.12
C LEU A 41 -7.50 -6.30 -3.68
N THR A 42 -8.12 -5.14 -3.84
CA THR A 42 -7.39 -3.98 -4.35
C THR A 42 -6.52 -3.48 -3.19
N THR A 43 -5.56 -2.60 -3.48
CA THR A 43 -4.79 -1.89 -2.43
C THR A 43 -5.66 -1.13 -1.44
N ASP A 44 -6.94 -0.96 -1.80
CA ASP A 44 -7.98 -0.28 -1.04
C ASP A 44 -8.56 -1.16 0.09
N ASP A 45 -8.33 -2.48 0.04
CA ASP A 45 -8.84 -3.46 1.03
C ASP A 45 -7.78 -3.88 2.07
N CYS A 46 -6.58 -3.29 2.04
CA CYS A 46 -5.45 -3.77 2.84
C CYS A 46 -4.78 -2.65 3.61
N TYR A 47 -4.47 -2.93 4.88
CA TYR A 47 -3.85 -1.96 5.74
C TYR A 47 -2.42 -1.66 5.30
N THR A 48 -2.04 -0.39 5.44
CA THR A 48 -0.64 0.02 5.43
C THR A 48 0.08 -0.70 6.56
N PRO A 49 1.22 -1.38 6.32
CA PRO A 49 1.97 -2.03 7.39
C PRO A 49 2.22 -1.06 8.54
N GLN A 50 1.91 -1.47 9.77
CA GLN A 50 1.88 -0.57 10.94
C GLN A 50 3.17 0.24 11.09
N TYR A 51 4.33 -0.40 10.95
CA TYR A 51 5.62 0.29 11.06
C TYR A 51 5.83 1.39 10.02
N VAL A 52 5.34 1.19 8.79
CA VAL A 52 5.38 2.22 7.73
C VAL A 52 4.40 3.35 8.06
N TYR A 53 3.21 3.00 8.55
CA TYR A 53 2.22 3.98 8.96
C TYR A 53 2.74 4.88 10.08
N ASP A 54 3.35 4.31 11.11
CA ASP A 54 3.89 5.07 12.25
C ASP A 54 4.96 6.07 11.80
N VAL A 55 5.87 5.66 10.91
CA VAL A 55 6.89 6.55 10.33
C VAL A 55 6.28 7.72 9.54
N ILE A 56 5.17 7.48 8.84
CA ILE A 56 4.45 8.53 8.11
C ILE A 56 3.72 9.45 9.10
N ARG A 57 3.10 8.89 10.14
CA ARG A 57 2.44 9.63 11.21
C ARG A 57 3.40 10.58 11.92
N ASP A 58 4.57 10.10 12.32
CA ASP A 58 5.61 10.92 12.96
C ASP A 58 6.05 12.06 12.05
N TRP A 59 6.22 11.77 10.76
CA TRP A 59 6.56 12.81 9.80
C TRP A 59 5.44 13.86 9.65
N VAL A 60 4.17 13.44 9.67
CA VAL A 60 3.00 14.35 9.59
C VAL A 60 2.94 15.26 10.82
N ASP A 61 3.18 14.71 12.01
CA ASP A 61 3.27 15.45 13.26
C ASP A 61 4.34 16.57 13.20
N GLU A 62 5.52 16.24 12.69
CA GLU A 62 6.64 17.16 12.57
C GLU A 62 6.46 18.24 11.48
N ASN A 63 5.76 17.93 10.38
CA ASN A 63 5.87 18.70 9.13
C ASN A 63 4.56 19.25 8.58
N VAL A 64 3.41 18.77 9.07
CA VAL A 64 2.08 19.16 8.56
C VAL A 64 1.31 19.84 9.68
N ILE A 65 1.07 19.12 10.78
CA ILE A 65 0.30 19.63 11.92
C ILE A 65 0.62 18.77 13.16
N PRO A 66 0.78 19.36 14.35
CA PRO A 66 0.89 18.60 15.59
C PRO A 66 -0.33 17.69 15.79
N LEU A 67 -0.08 16.42 16.05
CA LEU A 67 -1.07 15.37 16.28
C LEU A 67 -1.31 15.11 17.78
N GLU A 68 -0.47 15.67 18.67
CA GLU A 68 -0.67 15.62 20.12
C GLU A 68 -2.09 16.14 20.48
N GLY A 69 -2.85 15.33 21.24
CA GLY A 69 -4.22 15.65 21.62
C GLY A 69 -5.27 15.55 20.50
N LYS A 70 -4.87 15.34 19.23
CA LYS A 70 -5.80 15.12 18.11
C LYS A 70 -6.27 13.69 18.06
N ARG A 71 -7.51 13.52 17.61
CA ARG A 71 -8.04 12.19 17.30
C ARG A 71 -7.68 11.81 15.86
N VAL A 72 -6.55 11.11 15.71
CA VAL A 72 -6.11 10.59 14.41
C VAL A 72 -6.95 9.36 14.05
N VAL A 73 -7.65 9.41 12.92
CA VAL A 73 -8.59 8.36 12.50
C VAL A 73 -8.28 7.77 11.14
N ARG A 74 -8.75 6.53 10.97
CA ARG A 74 -8.58 5.70 9.78
C ARG A 74 -9.92 5.13 9.31
N PRO A 75 -10.75 5.94 8.62
CA PRO A 75 -12.10 5.53 8.22
C PRO A 75 -12.13 4.53 7.06
N PHE A 76 -11.01 4.29 6.39
CA PHE A 76 -10.92 3.37 5.26
C PHE A 76 -10.43 2.00 5.74
N CYS A 77 -11.39 1.15 6.07
CA CYS A 77 -11.19 -0.24 6.44
C CYS A 77 -12.21 -1.13 5.70
N PRO A 78 -12.01 -2.45 5.64
CA PRO A 78 -12.98 -3.36 5.05
C PRO A 78 -14.38 -3.19 5.66
N GLY A 79 -15.35 -2.82 4.84
CA GLY A 79 -16.73 -2.52 5.27
C GLY A 79 -16.93 -1.15 5.94
N GLY A 80 -15.90 -0.30 5.97
CA GLY A 80 -15.97 1.06 6.50
C GLY A 80 -16.79 2.01 5.63
N ASP A 81 -17.46 2.96 6.28
CA ASP A 81 -18.22 4.02 5.63
C ASP A 81 -17.69 5.38 6.07
N TYR A 82 -16.81 5.95 5.26
CA TYR A 82 -16.21 7.26 5.54
C TYR A 82 -17.21 8.41 5.51
N ARG A 83 -18.42 8.23 4.95
CA ARG A 83 -19.43 9.30 4.94
C ARG A 83 -20.19 9.39 6.25
N ASN A 84 -20.43 8.23 6.87
CA ASN A 84 -21.13 8.12 8.15
C ASN A 84 -20.18 7.95 9.36
N PHE A 85 -18.87 8.09 9.14
CA PHE A 85 -17.89 8.05 10.21
C PHE A 85 -18.05 9.27 11.13
N ASP A 86 -17.91 9.08 12.44
CA ASP A 86 -17.98 10.18 13.41
C ASP A 86 -16.71 11.03 13.32
N TYR A 87 -16.77 12.21 12.70
CA TYR A 87 -15.66 13.17 12.63
C TYR A 87 -15.70 14.25 13.74
N SER A 88 -16.54 14.08 14.77
CA SER A 88 -16.63 15.05 15.86
C SER A 88 -15.32 15.18 16.66
N GLY A 89 -15.14 16.30 17.36
CA GLY A 89 -13.91 16.62 18.08
C GLY A 89 -12.77 17.10 17.15
N ASP A 90 -11.58 17.25 17.71
CA ASP A 90 -10.37 17.66 16.96
C ASP A 90 -9.81 16.47 16.16
N CYS A 91 -10.59 16.04 15.17
CA CYS A 91 -10.33 14.88 14.33
C CYS A 91 -9.39 15.20 13.17
N PHE A 92 -8.46 14.27 12.88
CA PHE A 92 -7.60 14.34 11.71
C PHE A 92 -7.52 12.98 11.01
N VAL A 93 -7.82 12.93 9.72
CA VAL A 93 -7.76 11.70 8.93
C VAL A 93 -6.33 11.48 8.46
N LEU A 94 -5.70 10.39 8.88
CA LEU A 94 -4.40 9.96 8.36
C LEU A 94 -4.54 8.54 7.87
N ASP A 95 -4.76 8.33 6.57
CA ASP A 95 -5.18 7.01 6.10
C ASP A 95 -4.95 6.74 4.61
N ASN A 96 -5.06 5.47 4.24
CA ASN A 96 -4.95 4.95 2.88
C ASN A 96 -6.34 4.71 2.25
N PRO A 97 -6.90 5.70 1.54
CA PRO A 97 -8.23 5.58 0.95
C PRO A 97 -8.27 4.70 -0.29
N PRO A 98 -9.46 4.27 -0.74
CA PRO A 98 -9.65 3.76 -2.08
C PRO A 98 -9.24 4.78 -3.13
N PHE A 99 -8.20 4.47 -3.92
CA PHE A 99 -7.61 5.45 -4.85
C PHE A 99 -8.54 5.83 -6.00
N SER A 100 -9.47 4.93 -6.36
CA SER A 100 -10.43 5.13 -7.45
C SER A 100 -11.40 6.29 -7.22
N ILE A 101 -11.68 6.63 -5.96
CA ILE A 101 -12.61 7.68 -5.54
C ILE A 101 -11.92 8.81 -4.75
N LEU A 102 -10.61 8.96 -4.89
CA LEU A 102 -9.81 9.92 -4.12
C LEU A 102 -10.29 11.38 -4.28
N ALA A 103 -10.75 11.78 -5.47
CA ALA A 103 -11.30 13.12 -5.69
C ALA A 103 -12.62 13.34 -4.94
N GLU A 104 -13.51 12.36 -4.96
CA GLU A 104 -14.80 12.39 -4.25
C GLU A 104 -14.62 12.45 -2.73
N ILE A 105 -13.63 11.71 -2.19
CA ILE A 105 -13.27 11.76 -0.77
C ILE A 105 -12.80 13.16 -0.38
N ARG A 106 -11.93 13.78 -1.18
CA ARG A 106 -11.39 15.11 -0.89
C ARG A 106 -12.48 16.19 -0.98
N ASP A 107 -13.38 16.09 -1.95
CA ASP A 107 -14.54 16.98 -2.05
C ASP A 107 -15.43 16.88 -0.82
N PHE A 108 -15.77 15.65 -0.39
CA PHE A 108 -16.54 15.43 0.84
C PHE A 108 -15.84 16.01 2.07
N TYR A 109 -14.54 15.78 2.23
CA TYR A 109 -13.78 16.34 3.36
C TYR A 109 -13.69 17.87 3.30
N ALA A 110 -13.59 18.47 2.12
CA ALA A 110 -13.63 19.92 1.98
C ALA A 110 -14.99 20.50 2.39
N GLU A 111 -16.10 19.91 1.92
CA GLU A 111 -17.47 20.33 2.24
C GLU A 111 -17.78 20.26 3.75
N HIS A 112 -17.14 19.34 4.47
CA HIS A 112 -17.34 19.13 5.91
C HIS A 112 -16.20 19.69 6.78
N ASN A 113 -15.25 20.42 6.18
CA ASN A 113 -14.06 20.96 6.86
C ASN A 113 -13.22 19.91 7.63
N ILE A 114 -13.12 18.70 7.09
CA ILE A 114 -12.35 17.61 7.68
C ILE A 114 -10.87 17.76 7.30
N GLY A 115 -9.99 17.72 8.30
CA GLY A 115 -8.54 17.75 8.10
C GLY A 115 -8.01 16.38 7.73
N TYR A 116 -7.15 16.30 6.71
CA TYR A 116 -6.64 15.02 6.26
C TYR A 116 -5.18 15.03 5.78
N PHE A 117 -4.59 13.84 5.79
CA PHE A 117 -3.39 13.44 5.08
C PHE A 117 -3.64 12.05 4.48
N LEU A 118 -3.87 12.01 3.17
CA LEU A 118 -4.27 10.81 2.44
C LEU A 118 -3.11 10.26 1.63
N PHE A 119 -2.99 8.93 1.63
CA PHE A 119 -2.08 8.22 0.74
C PHE A 119 -2.66 8.27 -0.67
N ALA A 120 -1.77 8.39 -1.67
CA ALA A 120 -2.16 8.50 -3.06
C ALA A 120 -1.13 7.81 -3.98
N PRO A 121 -1.57 7.18 -5.08
CA PRO A 121 -0.67 6.59 -6.06
C PRO A 121 0.13 7.69 -6.75
N ALA A 122 1.47 7.61 -6.69
CA ALA A 122 2.36 8.63 -7.22
C ALA A 122 2.18 8.88 -8.72
N LEU A 123 1.83 7.82 -9.48
CA LEU A 123 1.64 7.90 -10.93
C LEU A 123 0.43 8.76 -11.33
N THR A 124 -0.65 8.70 -10.55
CA THR A 124 -1.91 9.39 -10.85
C THR A 124 -2.23 10.49 -9.83
N LEU A 125 -1.22 10.94 -9.10
CA LEU A 125 -1.35 11.93 -8.02
C LEU A 125 -2.10 13.20 -8.47
N PHE A 126 -1.89 13.61 -9.72
CA PHE A 126 -2.47 14.81 -10.31
C PHE A 126 -3.62 14.53 -11.30
N SER A 127 -4.01 13.26 -11.50
CA SER A 127 -4.87 12.88 -12.63
C SER A 127 -6.36 13.21 -12.42
N ARG A 128 -6.78 13.55 -11.20
CA ARG A 128 -8.18 13.87 -10.87
C ARG A 128 -8.24 14.94 -9.79
N LEU A 129 -8.36 16.18 -10.23
CA LEU A 129 -8.72 17.30 -9.38
C LEU A 129 -10.21 17.18 -9.01
N GLY A 130 -10.50 17.34 -7.72
CA GLY A 130 -11.85 17.53 -7.20
C GLY A 130 -12.34 18.95 -7.48
N LYS A 131 -13.54 19.25 -6.98
CA LYS A 131 -14.16 20.56 -7.08
C LYS A 131 -13.55 21.56 -6.12
N ASN A 132 -13.12 21.10 -4.94
CA ASN A 132 -12.67 21.95 -3.83
C ASN A 132 -11.16 21.83 -3.63
N GLU A 133 -10.37 22.39 -4.55
CA GLU A 133 -8.91 22.23 -4.55
C GLU A 133 -8.16 23.34 -3.82
N ASP A 134 -8.73 24.50 -3.55
CA ASP A 134 -7.98 25.74 -3.24
C ASP A 134 -6.97 25.64 -2.09
N ASN A 135 -7.20 24.73 -1.13
CA ASN A 135 -6.32 24.48 0.01
C ASN A 135 -5.67 23.10 0.00
N VAL A 136 -5.52 22.47 -1.17
CA VAL A 136 -4.91 21.15 -1.31
C VAL A 136 -3.43 21.25 -1.67
N THR A 137 -2.61 20.55 -0.91
CA THR A 137 -1.18 20.33 -1.20
C THR A 137 -0.94 18.86 -1.57
N PHE A 138 -0.31 18.66 -2.74
CA PHE A 138 0.19 17.37 -3.19
C PHE A 138 1.65 17.20 -2.77
N ILE A 139 1.96 16.13 -2.06
CA ILE A 139 3.29 15.82 -1.52
C ILE A 139 3.88 14.66 -2.32
N VAL A 140 4.88 14.98 -3.13
CA VAL A 140 5.60 14.01 -3.98
C VAL A 140 6.71 13.36 -3.16
N ALA A 141 6.49 12.11 -2.78
CA ALA A 141 7.52 11.24 -2.18
C ALA A 141 7.83 10.04 -3.09
N ALA A 142 6.81 9.49 -3.76
CA ALA A 142 6.91 8.30 -4.62
C ALA A 142 7.60 7.10 -3.93
N ALA A 143 7.36 6.93 -2.62
CA ALA A 143 7.96 5.89 -1.81
C ALA A 143 7.35 4.52 -2.10
N LYS A 144 8.18 3.48 -2.17
CA LYS A 144 7.73 2.11 -2.38
C LYS A 144 7.15 1.55 -1.08
N ILE A 145 5.85 1.27 -1.09
CA ILE A 145 5.14 0.62 0.03
C ILE A 145 4.63 -0.73 -0.46
N VAL A 146 4.91 -1.78 0.31
CA VAL A 146 4.35 -3.12 0.11
C VAL A 146 3.22 -3.28 1.12
N TYR A 147 1.98 -3.34 0.65
CA TYR A 147 0.80 -3.52 1.48
C TYR A 147 0.65 -4.96 1.95
N GLU A 148 -0.24 -5.22 2.91
CA GLU A 148 -0.43 -6.56 3.49
C GLU A 148 -0.89 -7.62 2.47
N ASN A 149 -1.59 -7.23 1.39
CA ASN A 149 -1.89 -8.12 0.26
C ASN A 149 -0.69 -8.39 -0.67
N GLY A 150 0.49 -7.84 -0.37
CA GLY A 150 1.68 -7.94 -1.20
C GLY A 150 1.68 -6.99 -2.41
N ALA A 151 0.69 -6.10 -2.54
CA ALA A 151 0.71 -5.09 -3.58
C ALA A 151 1.85 -4.10 -3.32
N GLU A 152 2.66 -3.85 -4.34
CA GLU A 152 3.73 -2.84 -4.31
C GLU A 152 3.25 -1.59 -5.03
N VAL A 153 3.16 -0.46 -4.31
CA VAL A 153 2.73 0.82 -4.88
C VAL A 153 3.73 1.91 -4.55
N ARG A 154 4.08 2.70 -5.58
CA ARG A 154 4.76 3.98 -5.36
C ARG A 154 3.74 4.98 -4.85
N THR A 155 3.91 5.38 -3.60
CA THR A 155 2.94 6.16 -2.84
C THR A 155 3.49 7.57 -2.58
N SER A 156 2.64 8.53 -2.85
CA SER A 156 2.76 9.96 -2.52
C SER A 156 1.57 10.34 -1.63
N PHE A 157 1.42 11.61 -1.28
CA PHE A 157 0.42 12.01 -0.29
C PHE A 157 -0.30 13.30 -0.68
N ILE A 158 -1.47 13.52 -0.10
CA ILE A 158 -2.30 14.71 -0.33
C ILE A 158 -2.82 15.19 1.01
N THR A 159 -2.77 16.50 1.28
CA THR A 159 -3.27 17.09 2.52
C THR A 159 -3.94 18.43 2.28
N ASN A 160 -4.84 18.83 3.17
CA ASN A 160 -5.45 20.16 3.22
C ASN A 160 -5.07 20.97 4.47
N ARG A 161 -3.95 20.62 5.11
CA ARG A 161 -3.50 21.24 6.37
C ARG A 161 -2.10 21.86 6.31
N ILE A 162 -1.47 21.92 5.15
CA ILE A 162 -0.27 22.75 4.97
C ILE A 162 -0.71 24.21 4.80
N PRO A 163 -0.25 25.15 5.64
CA PRO A 163 -0.61 26.57 5.51
C PRO A 163 -0.08 27.19 4.22
N GLY A 164 -0.85 28.14 3.66
CA GLY A 164 -0.45 28.97 2.51
C GLY A 164 -0.84 28.38 1.15
N GLU A 165 -0.31 28.98 0.08
CA GLU A 165 -0.68 28.66 -1.31
C GLU A 165 0.12 27.50 -1.92
N LEU A 166 0.80 26.69 -1.09
CA LEU A 166 1.68 25.62 -1.57
C LEU A 166 0.85 24.47 -2.18
N ARG A 167 0.77 24.45 -3.52
CA ARG A 167 0.04 23.40 -4.25
C ARG A 167 0.78 22.07 -4.33
N VAL A 168 2.09 22.09 -4.56
CA VAL A 168 2.88 20.87 -4.78
C VAL A 168 4.22 21.02 -4.07
N THR A 169 4.67 19.97 -3.40
CA THR A 169 5.99 19.92 -2.78
C THR A 169 6.64 18.55 -2.93
N VAL A 170 7.96 18.51 -3.05
CA VAL A 170 8.75 17.27 -3.14
C VAL A 170 9.39 17.01 -1.78
N ARG A 171 9.19 15.81 -1.23
CA ARG A 171 9.66 15.44 0.12
C ARG A 171 10.54 14.21 0.07
N GLY A 172 11.82 14.45 -0.27
CA GLY A 172 12.85 13.40 -0.32
C GLY A 172 13.21 12.84 1.06
N ASP A 173 12.98 13.60 2.12
CA ASP A 173 13.08 13.17 3.51
C ASP A 173 12.01 12.12 3.85
N LEU A 174 10.75 12.38 3.49
CA LEU A 174 9.66 11.40 3.65
C LEU A 174 9.92 10.13 2.85
N PHE A 175 10.36 10.27 1.60
CA PHE A 175 10.78 9.13 0.78
C PHE A 175 11.81 8.26 1.49
N ARG A 176 12.86 8.88 2.06
CA ARG A 176 13.94 8.16 2.75
C ARG A 176 13.42 7.43 3.98
N ARG A 177 12.63 8.11 4.83
CA ARG A 177 12.05 7.51 6.05
C ARG A 177 11.18 6.29 5.71
N VAL A 178 10.30 6.41 4.72
CA VAL A 178 9.44 5.29 4.29
C VAL A 178 10.26 4.16 3.66
N LYS A 179 11.25 4.48 2.81
CA LYS A 179 12.14 3.46 2.22
C LYS A 179 12.87 2.67 3.29
N GLU A 180 13.46 3.34 4.28
CA GLU A 180 14.14 2.69 5.40
C GLU A 180 13.18 1.79 6.20
N ALA A 181 11.93 2.24 6.41
CA ALA A 181 10.92 1.45 7.09
C ALA A 181 10.58 0.17 6.31
N THR A 182 10.35 0.28 5.00
CA THR A 182 10.09 -0.85 4.11
C THR A 182 11.27 -1.83 4.07
N ASP A 183 12.51 -1.34 3.92
CA ASP A 183 13.71 -2.17 3.84
C ASP A 183 13.95 -2.95 5.15
N ARG A 184 13.71 -2.32 6.31
CA ARG A 184 13.79 -2.98 7.63
C ARG A 184 12.77 -4.11 7.74
N MET A 185 11.53 -3.88 7.31
CA MET A 185 10.47 -4.90 7.30
C MET A 185 10.81 -6.09 6.40
N GLU A 186 11.34 -5.83 5.20
CA GLU A 186 11.82 -6.89 4.30
C GLU A 186 12.97 -7.68 4.93
N GLY A 187 13.92 -7.00 5.59
CA GLY A 187 15.05 -7.61 6.29
C GLY A 187 14.61 -8.49 7.47
N MET A 188 13.65 -8.03 8.29
CA MET A 188 13.07 -8.79 9.39
C MET A 188 12.32 -10.03 8.90
N THR A 189 11.58 -9.89 7.79
CA THR A 189 10.85 -11.01 7.16
C THR A 189 11.83 -12.07 6.64
N LYS A 190 12.88 -11.67 5.92
CA LYS A 190 13.92 -12.59 5.44
C LYS A 190 14.64 -13.32 6.60
N LYS A 191 14.97 -12.60 7.67
CA LYS A 191 15.57 -13.20 8.89
C LYS A 191 14.63 -14.20 9.56
N ARG A 192 13.34 -13.89 9.69
CA ARG A 192 12.33 -14.81 10.23
C ARG A 192 12.19 -16.08 9.38
N THR A 193 12.10 -15.94 8.06
CA THR A 193 12.03 -17.10 7.15
C THR A 193 13.28 -17.96 7.22
N ALA A 194 14.47 -17.35 7.26
CA ALA A 194 15.73 -18.07 7.44
C ALA A 194 15.78 -18.82 8.77
N ALA A 195 15.37 -18.18 9.88
CA ALA A 195 15.30 -18.82 11.19
C ALA A 195 14.28 -19.98 11.23
N LEU A 196 13.13 -19.84 10.57
CA LEU A 196 12.12 -20.90 10.48
C LEU A 196 12.65 -22.11 9.69
N CYS A 197 13.32 -21.89 8.56
CA CYS A 197 13.98 -22.93 7.77
C CYS A 197 15.08 -23.65 8.57
N LEU A 198 15.85 -22.92 9.38
CA LEU A 198 16.91 -23.49 10.23
C LEU A 198 16.35 -24.26 11.45
N SER A 199 15.14 -23.91 11.92
CA SER A 199 14.49 -24.56 13.08
C SER A 199 13.81 -25.90 12.78
N GLY A 200 13.81 -26.37 11.52
CA GLY A 200 13.28 -27.69 11.16
C GLY A 200 11.75 -27.83 11.19
N ALA A 201 10.98 -26.74 11.31
CA ALA A 201 9.52 -26.75 11.29
C ALA A 201 8.87 -27.01 9.91
N CYS A 202 9.58 -27.71 9.01
CA CYS A 202 9.01 -28.26 7.77
C CYS A 202 8.43 -29.64 8.09
N HIS A 203 7.28 -29.67 8.78
CA HIS A 203 6.55 -30.92 8.95
C HIS A 203 5.89 -31.31 7.62
N LYS A 204 6.39 -32.42 7.07
CA LYS A 204 5.80 -33.18 5.97
C LYS A 204 4.30 -33.37 6.20
N GLN A 205 3.47 -32.78 5.35
CA GLN A 205 2.22 -33.43 4.95
C GLN A 205 2.49 -34.11 3.60
N ARG A 206 3.05 -35.32 3.67
CA ARG A 206 2.81 -36.33 2.64
C ARG A 206 1.43 -36.91 2.96
N ALA A 207 0.43 -36.55 2.19
CA ALA A 207 -0.83 -37.30 2.17
C ALA A 207 -0.61 -38.57 1.34
N ALA A 208 -1.11 -39.68 1.90
CA ALA A 208 -1.23 -40.99 1.27
C ALA A 208 -2.24 -40.97 0.12
#